data_AF-A0A1C5HZP5-F1
#
_entry.id   AF-A0A1C5HZP5-F1
#
_cell.length_a   1.000
_cell.length_b   1.000
_cell.length_c   1.000
_cell.angle_alpha   90.00
_cell.angle_beta   90.00
_cell.angle_gamma   90.00
#
_symmetry.space_group_name_H-M   'P 1'
#
loop_
_entity.id
_entity.type
_entity.pdbx_description
1 polymer ?
#
loop_
_entity_poly.entity_id
_entity_poly.type
_entity_poly.pdbx_seq_one_letter_code
_entity_poly.pdbx_strand_id
1 'polypeptide(L)'
;MSETASARKIAFATFVRRALDDARAMRAWSGTEVSRRTGVSRQTINRWVRGDWASDPEAERVVAFCEGLGVDPTIAFAALGWDRATGPRAAPTPPPMDPDVEALLRRLVDPNVSDAEKFHIRETIRYLAYRPTLPANVRNRGKQAG
;
A
#
# COMPACT_ATOMS: atom_id res chain seq x y z
N MET A 1 12.20 10.03 22.67
CA MET A 1 11.26 10.34 21.57
C MET A 1 11.72 11.50 20.68
N SER A 2 12.70 12.33 21.09
CA SER A 2 13.17 13.49 20.31
C SER A 2 14.16 13.14 19.19
N GLU A 3 14.90 12.04 19.35
CA GLU A 3 15.91 11.57 18.39
C GLU A 3 15.27 11.12 17.06
N THR A 4 14.14 10.42 17.13
CA THR A 4 13.37 10.02 15.95
C THR A 4 12.79 11.23 15.22
N ALA A 5 12.31 12.25 15.93
CA ALA A 5 11.81 13.48 15.33
C ALA A 5 12.92 14.27 14.62
N SER A 6 14.12 14.34 15.20
CA SER A 6 15.29 14.96 14.58
C SER A 6 15.73 14.21 13.33
N ALA A 7 15.78 12.87 13.39
CA ALA A 7 16.12 12.03 12.25
C ALA A 7 15.13 12.21 11.08
N ARG A 8 13.81 12.29 11.34
CA ARG A 8 12.79 12.59 10.32
C ARG A 8 13.00 13.95 9.66
N LYS A 9 13.28 14.98 10.45
CA LYS A 9 13.58 16.33 9.95
C LYS A 9 14.79 16.34 9.01
N ILE A 10 15.86 15.63 9.38
CA ILE A 10 17.08 15.51 8.56
C ILE A 10 16.81 14.73 7.27
N ALA A 11 16.08 13.61 7.35
CA ALA A 11 15.73 12.79 6.20
C ALA A 11 14.89 13.59 5.18
N PHE A 12 13.84 14.26 5.65
CA PHE A 12 12.98 15.07 4.80
C PHE A 12 13.73 16.29 4.21
N ALA A 13 14.55 16.99 5.00
CA ALA A 13 15.40 18.07 4.50
C ALA A 13 16.38 17.60 3.40
N THR A 14 16.90 16.38 3.53
CA THR A 14 17.79 15.78 2.53
C THR A 14 17.04 15.42 1.25
N PHE A 15 15.83 14.86 1.37
CA PHE A 15 14.93 14.64 0.25
C PHE A 15 14.64 15.93 -0.52
N VAL A 16 14.22 17.00 0.18
CA VAL A 16 13.87 18.27 -0.46
C VAL A 16 15.08 18.89 -1.16
N ARG A 17 16.27 18.85 -0.56
CA ARG A 17 17.51 19.32 -1.20
C ARG A 17 17.80 18.58 -2.50
N ARG A 18 17.77 17.24 -2.48
CA ARG A 18 17.99 16.42 -3.67
C ARG A 18 16.97 16.73 -4.77
N ALA A 19 15.69 16.82 -4.42
CA ALA A 19 14.64 17.15 -5.40
C ALA A 19 14.83 18.53 -6.05
N LEU A 20 15.32 19.52 -5.30
CA LEU A 20 15.65 20.85 -5.84
C LEU A 20 16.92 20.82 -6.71
N ASP A 21 17.93 20.07 -6.30
CA ASP A 21 19.18 19.89 -7.07
C ASP A 21 18.88 19.19 -8.40
N ASP A 22 18.05 18.16 -8.41
CA ASP A 22 17.61 17.44 -9.62
C ASP A 22 16.81 18.36 -10.54
N ALA A 23 15.87 19.15 -10.00
CA ALA A 23 15.10 20.11 -10.78
C ALA A 23 16.00 21.20 -11.39
N ARG A 24 17.03 21.62 -10.67
CA ARG A 24 18.04 22.56 -11.18
C ARG A 24 18.90 21.93 -12.26
N ALA A 25 19.38 20.70 -12.06
CA ALA A 25 20.28 20.02 -12.98
C ALA A 25 19.58 19.59 -14.28
N MET A 26 18.39 19.02 -14.19
CA MET A 26 17.68 18.46 -15.34
C MET A 26 16.82 19.49 -16.10
N ARG A 27 16.28 20.50 -15.39
CA ARG A 27 15.29 21.43 -15.97
C ARG A 27 15.67 22.89 -15.82
N ALA A 28 16.84 23.21 -15.26
CA ALA A 28 17.29 24.57 -14.97
C ALA A 28 16.28 25.39 -14.14
N TRP A 29 15.45 24.72 -13.32
CA TRP A 29 14.43 25.41 -12.54
C TRP A 29 15.05 26.21 -11.40
N SER A 30 14.70 27.49 -11.34
CA SER A 30 15.02 28.35 -10.19
C SER A 30 14.04 28.08 -9.04
N GLY A 31 14.40 28.47 -7.82
CA GLY A 31 13.47 28.34 -6.69
C GLY A 31 12.14 29.10 -6.88
N THR A 32 12.11 30.16 -7.70
CA THR A 32 10.87 30.84 -8.08
C THR A 32 10.02 29.96 -8.98
N GLU A 33 10.64 29.30 -9.95
CA GLU A 33 9.97 28.41 -10.90
C GLU A 33 9.42 27.17 -10.19
N VAL A 34 10.18 26.59 -9.25
CA VAL A 34 9.70 25.49 -8.41
C VAL A 34 8.46 25.92 -7.62
N SER A 35 8.48 27.11 -7.02
CA SER A 35 7.34 27.62 -6.25
C SER A 35 6.10 27.81 -7.13
N ARG A 36 6.28 28.35 -8.34
CA ARG A 36 5.21 28.54 -9.32
C ARG A 36 4.61 27.21 -9.80
N ARG A 37 5.45 26.20 -10.02
CA ARG A 37 5.06 24.87 -10.52
C ARG A 37 4.37 23.99 -9.48
N THR A 38 4.84 24.06 -8.24
CA THR A 38 4.36 23.23 -7.14
C THR A 38 3.23 23.88 -6.34
N GLY A 39 3.02 25.20 -6.50
CA GLY A 39 2.11 25.97 -5.65
C GLY A 39 2.60 26.15 -4.21
N VAL A 40 3.77 25.60 -3.85
CA VAL A 40 4.35 25.71 -2.52
C VAL A 40 5.26 26.95 -2.46
N SER A 41 5.05 27.80 -1.46
CA SER A 41 5.85 29.03 -1.31
C SER A 41 7.34 28.74 -1.10
N ARG A 42 8.21 29.61 -1.60
CA ARG A 42 9.67 29.51 -1.36
C ARG A 42 10.02 29.51 0.13
N GLN A 43 9.26 30.23 0.95
CA GLN A 43 9.45 30.26 2.39
C GLN A 43 9.20 28.88 3.02
N THR A 44 8.13 28.21 2.61
CA THR A 44 7.78 26.86 3.05
C THR A 44 8.86 25.85 2.63
N ILE A 45 9.30 25.92 1.37
CA ILE A 45 10.37 25.04 0.84
C ILE A 45 11.68 25.26 1.61
N ASN A 46 12.09 26.52 1.81
CA ASN A 46 13.29 26.84 2.57
C ASN A 46 13.22 26.36 4.03
N ARG A 47 12.03 26.41 4.63
CA ARG A 47 11.81 25.87 5.98
C ARG A 47 12.00 24.35 6.01
N TRP A 48 11.50 23.64 5.00
CA TRP A 48 11.71 22.19 4.87
C TRP A 48 13.17 21.82 4.68
N VAL A 49 13.91 22.56 3.83
CA VAL A 49 15.36 22.38 3.63
C VAL A 49 16.16 22.55 4.93
N ARG A 50 15.72 23.44 5.82
CA ARG A 50 16.37 23.69 7.12
C ARG A 50 15.92 22.70 8.21
N GLY A 51 14.85 21.93 7.99
CA GLY A 51 14.21 21.12 9.03
C GLY A 51 13.58 21.95 10.15
N ASP A 52 13.40 23.26 9.93
CA ASP A 52 13.02 24.24 10.95
C ASP A 52 11.49 24.45 10.98
N TRP A 53 10.76 23.37 11.14
CA TRP A 53 9.29 23.39 11.24
C TRP A 53 8.84 22.94 12.64
N ALA A 54 7.92 23.72 13.22
CA ALA A 54 7.37 23.48 14.54
C ALA A 54 6.34 22.34 14.55
N SER A 55 5.58 22.22 13.47
CA SER A 55 4.60 21.16 13.22
C SER A 55 4.97 20.40 11.95
N ASP A 56 4.57 19.12 11.89
CA ASP A 56 4.72 18.28 10.71
C ASP A 56 4.19 19.03 9.45
N PRO A 57 4.87 18.90 8.28
CA PRO A 57 4.40 19.51 7.04
C PRO A 57 2.97 19.10 6.69
N GLU A 58 2.25 19.92 5.93
CA GLU A 58 0.91 19.56 5.45
C GLU A 58 1.02 18.54 4.30
N ALA A 59 0.31 17.42 4.40
CA ALA A 59 0.37 16.34 3.41
C ALA A 59 0.04 16.80 1.99
N GLU A 60 -1.00 17.63 1.83
CA GLU A 60 -1.39 18.20 0.53
C GLU A 60 -0.25 19.02 -0.10
N ARG A 61 0.50 19.79 0.70
CA ARG A 61 1.65 20.56 0.21
C ARG A 61 2.82 19.67 -0.18
N VAL A 62 3.04 18.57 0.55
CA VAL A 62 4.09 17.59 0.21
C VAL A 62 3.75 16.90 -1.10
N VAL A 63 2.48 16.51 -1.31
CA VAL A 63 2.00 15.94 -2.58
C VAL A 63 2.18 16.95 -3.72
N ALA A 64 1.69 18.18 -3.58
CA ALA A 64 1.81 19.22 -4.61
C ALA A 64 3.27 19.54 -4.97
N PHE A 65 4.17 19.50 -3.98
CA PHE A 65 5.61 19.63 -4.19
C PHE A 65 6.17 18.47 -5.04
N CYS A 66 5.81 17.24 -4.71
CA CYS A 66 6.29 16.05 -5.41
C CYS A 66 5.73 16.00 -6.85
N GLU A 67 4.42 16.20 -7.02
CA GLU A 67 3.76 16.24 -8.32
C GLU A 67 4.30 17.35 -9.23
N GLY A 68 4.49 18.56 -8.69
CA GLY A 68 5.06 19.68 -9.45
C GLY A 68 6.50 19.44 -9.91
N LEU A 69 7.22 18.51 -9.26
CA LEU A 69 8.57 18.08 -9.65
C LEU A 69 8.58 16.76 -10.43
N GLY A 70 7.45 16.04 -10.50
CA GLY A 70 7.37 14.70 -11.09
C GLY A 70 8.09 13.64 -10.25
N VAL A 71 8.13 13.83 -8.93
CA VAL A 71 8.69 12.89 -7.96
C VAL A 71 7.54 12.11 -7.31
N ASP A 72 7.74 10.83 -7.01
CA ASP A 72 6.76 10.02 -6.29
C ASP A 72 6.60 10.52 -4.83
N PRO A 73 5.37 10.93 -4.39
CA PRO A 73 5.11 11.35 -3.02
C PRO A 73 5.45 10.32 -1.94
N THR A 74 5.45 9.02 -2.27
CA THR A 74 5.77 7.94 -1.30
C THR A 74 7.18 8.09 -0.73
N ILE A 75 8.14 8.61 -1.50
CA ILE A 75 9.52 8.85 -1.07
C ILE A 75 9.56 9.94 0.02
N ALA A 76 8.76 10.99 -0.15
CA ALA A 76 8.63 12.06 0.83
C ALA A 76 7.96 11.56 2.12
N PHE A 77 6.91 10.73 1.98
CA PHE A 77 6.20 10.14 3.12
C PHE A 77 7.06 9.17 3.92
N ALA A 78 7.90 8.38 3.27
CA ALA A 78 8.89 7.52 3.92
C ALA A 78 9.90 8.37 4.73
N ALA A 79 10.40 9.47 4.16
CA ALA A 79 11.31 10.39 4.87
C ALA A 79 10.64 11.07 6.08
N LEU A 80 9.33 11.33 6.00
CA LEU A 80 8.51 11.90 7.07
C LEU A 80 8.00 10.85 8.07
N GLY A 81 8.24 9.57 7.82
CA GLY A 81 7.72 8.45 8.63
C GLY A 81 6.19 8.33 8.61
N TRP A 82 5.53 8.94 7.62
CA TRP A 82 4.06 8.89 7.45
C TRP A 82 3.58 7.61 6.75
N ASP A 83 4.51 6.84 6.20
CA ASP A 83 4.27 5.57 5.51
C ASP A 83 3.61 4.49 6.40
N ARG A 84 3.51 4.74 7.72
CA ARG A 84 2.75 3.87 8.64
C ARG A 84 1.23 4.06 8.62
N ALA A 85 0.69 5.04 7.90
CA ALA A 85 -0.75 5.35 7.98
C ALA A 85 -1.49 5.52 6.63
N THR A 86 -0.82 5.56 5.47
CA THR A 86 -1.47 5.95 4.19
C THR A 86 -1.05 5.13 2.96
N GLY A 87 -0.81 3.83 3.11
CA GLY A 87 -0.99 2.89 1.99
C GLY A 87 -2.47 2.46 1.91
N PRO A 88 -3.05 2.18 0.71
CA PRO A 88 -4.22 1.31 0.66
C PRO A 88 -3.85 0.09 1.49
N ARG A 89 -4.63 -0.24 2.51
CA ARG A 89 -4.49 -1.50 3.22
C ARG A 89 -4.42 -2.58 2.16
N ALA A 90 -3.21 -3.07 1.88
CA ALA A 90 -3.05 -4.40 1.33
C ALA A 90 -3.89 -5.23 2.29
N ALA A 91 -5.01 -5.76 1.79
CA ALA A 91 -5.76 -6.75 2.52
C ALA A 91 -4.72 -7.71 3.11
N PRO A 92 -4.81 -8.07 4.40
CA PRO A 92 -3.87 -9.03 4.98
C PRO A 92 -3.72 -10.13 3.96
N THR A 93 -2.50 -10.35 3.45
CA THR A 93 -2.25 -11.36 2.42
C THR A 93 -2.96 -12.60 2.94
N PRO A 94 -4.01 -13.09 2.25
CA PRO A 94 -4.71 -14.26 2.73
C PRO A 94 -3.63 -15.32 2.95
N PRO A 95 -3.74 -16.14 4.01
CA PRO A 95 -2.80 -17.25 4.21
C PRO A 95 -2.64 -17.97 2.87
N PRO A 96 -1.41 -18.42 2.53
CA PRO A 96 -1.13 -18.99 1.22
C PRO A 96 -2.23 -20.01 0.89
N MET A 97 -2.94 -19.72 -0.19
CA MET A 97 -4.09 -20.51 -0.59
C MET A 97 -3.62 -21.91 -0.92
N ASP A 98 -4.43 -22.90 -0.56
CA ASP A 98 -4.12 -24.28 -0.90
C ASP A 98 -3.89 -24.39 -2.43
N PRO A 99 -2.82 -25.07 -2.88
CA PRO A 99 -2.48 -25.17 -4.31
C PRO A 99 -3.63 -25.67 -5.19
N ASP A 100 -4.48 -26.55 -4.65
CA ASP A 100 -5.62 -27.10 -5.39
C ASP A 100 -6.72 -26.05 -5.54
N VAL A 101 -6.95 -25.22 -4.52
CA VAL A 101 -7.90 -24.10 -4.59
C VAL A 101 -7.40 -23.06 -5.60
N GLU A 102 -6.10 -22.79 -5.62
CA GLU A 102 -5.51 -21.89 -6.62
C GLU A 102 -5.66 -22.46 -8.05
N ALA A 103 -5.45 -23.75 -8.25
CA ALA A 103 -5.64 -24.41 -9.54
C ALA A 103 -7.11 -24.33 -10.01
N LEU A 104 -8.08 -24.48 -9.10
CA LEU A 104 -9.50 -24.32 -9.41
C LEU A 104 -9.82 -22.88 -9.84
N LEU A 105 -9.28 -21.87 -9.16
CA LEU A 105 -9.48 -20.46 -9.54
C LEU A 105 -8.87 -20.15 -10.91
N ARG A 106 -7.65 -20.65 -11.20
CA ARG A 106 -7.02 -20.48 -12.52
C ARG A 106 -7.88 -21.06 -13.63
N ARG A 107 -8.46 -22.26 -13.43
CA ARG A 107 -9.40 -22.87 -14.40
C ARG A 107 -10.68 -22.07 -14.59
N LEU A 108 -11.21 -21.46 -13.54
CA LEU A 108 -12.44 -20.67 -13.62
C LEU A 108 -12.29 -19.38 -14.43
N VAL A 109 -11.08 -18.79 -14.47
CA VAL A 109 -10.79 -17.55 -15.21
C VAL A 109 -10.19 -17.79 -16.60
N ASP A 110 -9.73 -19.01 -16.89
CA ASP A 110 -9.14 -19.36 -18.19
C ASP A 110 -10.19 -19.33 -19.31
N PRO A 111 -10.04 -18.48 -20.35
CA PRO A 111 -11.00 -18.40 -21.46
C PRO A 111 -11.07 -19.68 -22.31
N ASN A 112 -10.07 -20.56 -22.25
CA ASN A 112 -10.04 -21.81 -23.01
C ASN A 112 -10.80 -22.95 -22.32
N VAL A 113 -11.18 -22.78 -21.05
CA VAL A 113 -12.00 -23.75 -20.33
C VAL A 113 -13.47 -23.53 -20.67
N SER A 114 -14.16 -24.61 -21.04
CA SER A 114 -15.57 -24.58 -21.45
C SER A 114 -16.49 -24.08 -20.33
N ASP A 115 -17.60 -23.43 -20.70
CA ASP A 115 -18.58 -22.96 -19.72
C ASP A 115 -19.22 -24.10 -18.94
N ALA A 116 -19.40 -25.27 -19.55
CA ALA A 116 -19.90 -26.47 -18.89
C ALA A 116 -18.95 -26.95 -17.77
N GLU A 117 -17.64 -26.91 -18.02
CA GLU A 117 -16.63 -27.28 -17.03
C GLU A 117 -16.53 -26.24 -15.91
N LYS A 118 -16.55 -24.95 -16.23
CA LYS A 118 -16.62 -23.87 -15.22
C LYS A 118 -17.88 -23.96 -14.37
N PHE A 119 -19.02 -24.28 -14.98
CA PHE A 119 -20.27 -24.50 -14.27
C PHE A 119 -20.16 -25.66 -13.28
N HIS A 120 -19.62 -26.80 -13.73
CA HIS A 120 -19.42 -27.97 -12.86
C HIS A 120 -18.51 -27.64 -11.67
N ILE A 121 -17.38 -26.97 -11.92
CA ILE A 121 -16.45 -26.53 -10.86
C ILE A 121 -17.17 -25.64 -9.83
N ARG A 122 -17.92 -24.62 -10.28
CA ARG A 122 -18.65 -23.71 -9.37
C ARG A 122 -19.70 -24.46 -8.56
N GLU A 123 -20.41 -25.39 -9.16
CA GLU A 123 -21.45 -26.16 -8.49
C GLU A 123 -20.87 -27.12 -7.45
N THR A 124 -19.76 -27.79 -7.77
CA THR A 124 -19.04 -28.64 -6.81
C THR A 124 -18.52 -27.81 -5.63
N ILE A 125 -17.91 -26.65 -5.87
CA ILE A 125 -17.44 -25.75 -4.81
C ILE A 125 -18.62 -25.31 -3.94
N ARG A 126 -19.74 -24.89 -4.55
CA ARG A 126 -20.95 -24.49 -3.84
C ARG A 126 -21.49 -25.62 -2.96
N TYR A 127 -21.62 -26.82 -3.51
CA TYR A 127 -22.07 -27.99 -2.77
C TYR A 127 -21.18 -28.27 -1.56
N LEU A 128 -19.86 -28.25 -1.72
CA LEU A 128 -18.91 -28.52 -0.64
C LEU A 128 -18.90 -27.42 0.42
N ALA A 129 -18.94 -26.15 0.00
CA ALA A 129 -18.89 -24.99 0.90
C ALA A 129 -20.13 -24.88 1.79
N TYR A 130 -21.29 -25.31 1.30
CA TYR A 130 -22.57 -25.21 2.03
C TYR A 130 -23.11 -26.57 2.50
N ARG A 131 -22.29 -27.62 2.45
CA ARG A 131 -22.70 -28.95 2.92
C ARG A 131 -23.03 -28.87 4.41
N PRO A 132 -24.21 -29.36 4.86
CA PRO A 132 -24.49 -29.52 6.27
C PRO A 132 -23.44 -30.42 6.91
N THR A 133 -22.71 -29.93 7.90
CA THR A 133 -21.77 -30.75 8.66
C THR A 133 -22.58 -31.78 9.46
N LEU A 134 -22.50 -33.06 9.06
CA LEU A 134 -23.09 -34.15 9.84
C LEU A 134 -22.46 -34.14 11.25
N PRO A 135 -23.25 -34.14 12.34
CA PRO A 135 -22.70 -34.23 13.68
C PRO A 135 -21.92 -35.54 13.83
N ALA A 136 -20.66 -35.43 14.26
CA ALA A 136 -19.69 -36.53 14.37
C ALA A 136 -20.01 -37.59 15.44
N ASN A 137 -21.27 -37.71 15.91
CA ASN A 137 -21.61 -38.55 17.06
C ASN A 137 -22.70 -39.60 16.76
N VAL A 138 -22.37 -40.58 15.88
CA VAL A 138 -23.17 -41.82 15.72
C VAL A 138 -22.27 -43.08 15.69
N ARG A 139 -21.05 -43.03 16.27
CA ARG A 139 -20.17 -44.22 16.33
C ARG A 139 -19.82 -44.73 17.73
N ASN A 140 -20.56 -44.33 18.77
CA ASN A 140 -20.31 -44.86 20.11
C ASN A 140 -21.58 -45.23 20.91
N ARG A 141 -22.52 -45.96 20.29
CA ARG A 141 -23.52 -46.77 21.01
C ARG A 141 -23.53 -48.18 20.42
N GLY A 142 -22.57 -48.98 20.86
CA GLY A 142 -22.43 -50.36 20.43
C GLY A 142 -21.35 -51.11 21.20
N LYS A 143 -21.25 -50.89 22.51
CA LYS A 143 -20.52 -51.75 23.46
C LYS A 143 -20.82 -51.31 24.88
N GLN A 144 -22.00 -51.68 25.38
CA GLN A 144 -22.29 -51.93 26.79
C GLN A 144 -23.69 -52.56 26.83
N ALA A 145 -23.74 -53.86 26.53
CA ALA A 145 -24.77 -54.76 27.02
C ALA A 145 -24.09 -55.57 28.13
N GLY A 146 -24.65 -55.45 29.34
CA GLY A 146 -24.43 -56.45 30.40
C GLY A 146 -25.22 -57.71 30.12
#